data_AF-A0A2U1C3P4-F1
#
_entry.id   AF-A0A2U1C3P4-F1
#
_cell.length_a   1.000
_cell.length_b   1.000
_cell.length_c   1.000
_cell.angle_alpha   90.00
_cell.angle_beta   90.00
_cell.angle_gamma   90.00
#
_symmetry.space_group_name_H-M   'P 1'
#
loop_
_entity.id
_entity.type
_entity.pdbx_description
1 polymer ?
#
loop_
_entity_poly.entity_id
_entity_poly.type
_entity_poly.pdbx_seq_one_letter_code
_entity_poly.pdbx_strand_id
1 'polypeptide(L)'
;MNGARKLRIGPLPKAESTKITFSCQTSLKAELDRYAALHAQTYGGAIDAVTLIPHMLEAFMAGDRAFGRRRTPQSTSLTKSPDA
;
A
#
# COMPACT_ATOMS: atom_id res chain seq x y z
N MET A 1 -39.62 16.27 -24.57
CA MET A 1 -38.77 16.27 -23.36
C MET A 1 -38.48 14.83 -22.99
N ASN A 2 -37.20 14.44 -22.90
CA ASN A 2 -36.76 13.33 -22.06
C ASN A 2 -35.30 13.56 -21.70
N GLY A 3 -35.08 14.21 -20.55
CA GLY A 3 -33.76 14.44 -19.98
C GLY A 3 -33.20 13.12 -19.43
N ALA A 4 -32.46 12.40 -20.26
CA ALA A 4 -31.59 11.33 -19.80
C ALA A 4 -30.49 11.96 -18.94
N ARG A 5 -30.71 12.00 -17.62
CA ARG A 5 -29.72 12.39 -16.63
C ARG A 5 -28.56 11.40 -16.70
N LYS A 6 -27.53 11.72 -17.49
CA LYS A 6 -26.22 11.06 -17.41
C LYS A 6 -25.79 11.08 -15.95
N LEU A 7 -25.58 9.90 -15.36
CA LEU A 7 -25.03 9.77 -14.02
C LEU A 7 -23.74 10.60 -13.96
N ARG A 8 -23.62 11.47 -12.94
CA ARG A 8 -22.46 12.38 -12.78
C ARG A 8 -21.18 11.64 -12.39
N ILE A 9 -21.27 10.33 -12.16
CA ILE A 9 -20.14 9.45 -11.98
C ILE A 9 -19.89 8.73 -13.30
N GLY A 10 -18.75 9.01 -13.92
CA GLY A 10 -18.23 8.19 -15.00
C GLY A 10 -17.95 6.76 -14.51
N PRO A 11 -17.51 5.85 -15.38
CA PRO A 11 -17.11 4.51 -14.95
C PRO A 11 -16.13 4.62 -13.78
N LEU A 12 -16.43 3.91 -12.69
CA LEU A 12 -15.59 3.92 -11.49
C LEU A 12 -14.18 3.45 -11.86
N PRO A 13 -13.12 4.09 -11.32
CA PRO A 13 -11.77 3.61 -11.52
C PRO A 13 -11.68 2.16 -11.06
N LYS A 14 -11.02 1.31 -11.85
CA LYS A 14 -10.77 -0.07 -11.45
C LYS A 14 -9.91 -0.04 -10.20
N ALA A 15 -10.41 -0.59 -9.10
CA ALA A 15 -9.60 -0.86 -7.93
C ALA A 15 -8.62 -1.98 -8.30
N GLU A 16 -7.40 -1.61 -8.70
CA GLU A 16 -6.35 -2.58 -9.00
C GLU A 16 -5.76 -3.09 -7.69
N SER A 17 -6.22 -4.26 -7.25
CA SER A 17 -5.62 -4.99 -6.14
C SER A 17 -4.66 -6.04 -6.69
N THR A 18 -3.36 -5.88 -6.44
CA THR A 18 -2.36 -6.90 -6.80
C THR A 18 -2.22 -7.90 -5.66
N LYS A 19 -2.56 -9.16 -5.91
CA LYS A 19 -2.30 -10.26 -4.97
C LYS A 19 -0.89 -10.80 -5.18
N ILE A 20 -0.10 -10.85 -4.11
CA ILE A 20 1.25 -11.42 -4.11
C ILE A 20 1.26 -12.62 -3.17
N THR A 21 1.77 -13.76 -3.64
CA THR A 21 2.02 -14.94 -2.80
C THR A 21 3.43 -14.86 -2.24
N PHE A 22 3.56 -15.00 -0.92
CA PHE A 22 4.83 -14.89 -0.22
C PHE A 22 5.21 -16.23 0.42
N SER A 23 6.37 -16.76 0.05
CA SER A 23 6.98 -17.91 0.71
C SER A 23 8.06 -17.44 1.66
N CYS A 24 8.01 -17.87 2.91
CA CYS A 24 9.04 -17.56 3.92
C CYS A 24 9.45 -18.79 4.70
N GLN A 25 10.60 -18.68 5.37
CA GLN A 25 11.06 -19.66 6.34
C GLN A 25 10.10 -19.69 7.54
N THR A 26 9.93 -20.88 8.14
CA THR A 26 9.08 -21.09 9.31
C THR A 26 9.48 -20.21 10.50
N SER A 27 10.78 -19.97 10.68
CA SER A 27 11.30 -19.07 11.71
C SER A 27 10.78 -17.64 11.54
N LEU A 28 10.79 -17.10 10.31
CA LEU A 28 10.27 -15.76 10.03
C LEU A 28 8.77 -15.68 10.29
N LYS A 29 7.99 -16.70 9.92
CA LYS A 29 6.55 -16.74 10.22
C LYS A 29 6.29 -16.70 11.73
N ALA A 30 7.04 -17.46 12.52
CA ALA A 30 6.89 -17.49 13.97
C ALA A 30 7.20 -16.13 14.62
N GLU A 31 8.23 -15.42 14.14
CA GLU A 31 8.53 -14.06 14.62
C GLU A 31 7.45 -13.05 14.23
N LEU A 32 6.91 -13.13 13.01
CA LEU A 32 5.80 -12.28 12.57
C LEU A 32 4.54 -12.50 13.42
N ASP A 33 4.23 -13.76 13.77
CA ASP A 33 3.09 -14.09 14.63
C ASP A 33 3.27 -13.56 16.04
N ARG A 34 4.48 -13.68 16.60
CA ARG A 34 4.80 -13.10 17.91
C ARG A 34 4.67 -11.59 17.89
N TYR A 35 5.16 -10.94 16.83
CA TYR A 35 5.03 -9.50 16.67
C TYR A 35 3.56 -9.07 16.59
N ALA A 36 2.74 -9.81 15.84
CA ALA A 36 1.30 -9.55 15.75
C ALA A 36 0.59 -9.69 17.10
N ALA A 37 0.94 -10.71 17.88
CA ALA A 37 0.42 -10.89 19.24
C ALA A 37 0.84 -9.76 20.18
N LEU A 38 2.08 -9.27 20.09
CA LEU A 38 2.55 -8.11 20.88
C LEU A 38 1.83 -6.81 20.47
N HIS A 39 1.62 -6.62 19.17
CA HIS A 39 0.87 -5.47 18.67
C HIS A 39 -0.58 -5.48 19.17
N ALA A 40 -1.26 -6.63 19.12
CA ALA A 40 -2.61 -6.80 19.64
C ALA A 40 -2.70 -6.54 21.15
N GLN A 41 -1.68 -6.94 21.93
CA GLN A 41 -1.61 -6.62 23.36
C GLN A 41 -1.45 -5.12 23.62
N THR A 42 -0.72 -4.41 22.75
CA THR A 42 -0.41 -2.98 22.95
C THR A 42 -1.55 -2.07 22.51
N TYR A 43 -2.15 -2.34 21.36
CA TYR A 43 -3.11 -1.45 20.71
C TYR A 43 -4.55 -1.99 20.70
N GLY A 44 -4.75 -3.23 21.16
CA GLY A 44 -6.03 -3.92 21.06
C GLY A 44 -6.32 -4.39 19.64
N GLY A 45 -7.23 -5.34 19.53
CA GLY A 45 -7.61 -5.95 18.25
C GLY A 45 -6.65 -7.05 17.81
N ALA A 46 -7.20 -8.25 17.56
CA ALA A 46 -6.42 -9.34 16.99
C ALA A 46 -6.05 -8.97 15.54
N ILE A 47 -4.76 -8.77 15.29
CA ILE A 47 -4.22 -8.55 13.95
C ILE A 47 -3.41 -9.79 13.56
N ASP A 48 -3.59 -10.26 12.32
CA ASP A 48 -2.78 -11.34 11.75
C ASP A 48 -1.49 -10.78 11.14
N ALA A 49 -0.43 -11.58 11.14
CA ALA A 49 0.82 -11.29 10.44
C ALA A 49 0.57 -10.88 8.98
N VAL A 50 -0.40 -11.49 8.30
CA VAL A 50 -0.75 -11.18 6.90
C VAL A 50 -1.19 -9.73 6.72
N THR A 51 -1.84 -9.14 7.72
CA THR A 51 -2.24 -7.73 7.71
C THR A 51 -1.06 -6.80 7.99
N LEU A 52 -0.10 -7.24 8.82
CA LEU A 52 1.06 -6.42 9.17
C LEU A 52 2.14 -6.38 8.10
N ILE A 53 2.33 -7.48 7.36
CA ILE A 53 3.39 -7.61 6.35
C ILE A 53 3.40 -6.44 5.35
N PRO A 54 2.27 -6.03 4.72
CA PRO A 54 2.27 -4.89 3.81
C PRO A 54 2.76 -3.59 4.47
N HIS A 55 2.26 -3.29 5.68
CA HIS A 55 2.63 -2.08 6.41
C HIS A 55 4.11 -2.06 6.83
N MET A 56 4.64 -3.21 7.25
CA MET A 56 6.05 -3.35 7.60
C MET A 56 6.94 -3.14 6.37
N LEU A 57 6.55 -3.68 5.21
CA LEU A 57 7.28 -3.51 3.95
C LEU A 57 7.23 -2.06 3.47
N GLU A 58 6.08 -1.39 3.56
CA GLU A 58 5.96 0.04 3.24
C GLU A 58 6.88 0.90 4.12
N ALA A 59 6.84 0.68 5.44
CA ALA A 59 7.70 1.38 6.38
C ALA A 59 9.20 1.12 6.11
N PHE A 60 9.55 -0.13 5.79
CA PHE A 60 10.91 -0.50 5.40
C PHE A 60 11.37 0.24 4.13
N MET A 61 10.57 0.22 3.07
CA MET A 61 10.89 0.89 1.79
C MET A 61 10.97 2.41 1.93
N ALA A 62 10.14 3.01 2.79
CA ALA A 62 10.19 4.43 3.12
C ALA A 62 11.44 4.80 3.92
N GLY A 63 11.89 3.91 4.82
CA GLY A 63 13.08 4.09 5.64
C GLY A 63 14.41 3.86 4.92
N ASP A 64 14.43 3.05 3.85
CA ASP A 64 15.65 2.76 3.09
C ASP A 64 16.06 3.95 2.19
N ARG A 65 16.91 4.80 2.75
CA ARG A 65 17.46 5.98 2.05
C ARG A 65 18.39 5.62 0.90
N ALA A 66 19.11 4.51 0.99
CA ALA A 66 20.02 4.08 -0.07
C ALA A 66 19.22 3.59 -1.28
N PHE A 67 18.13 2.88 -1.03
CA PHE A 67 17.12 2.56 -2.04
C PHE A 67 16.47 3.81 -2.62
N GLY A 68 16.06 4.76 -1.77
CA GLY A 68 15.50 6.06 -2.19
C GLY A 68 16.41 6.86 -3.13
N ARG A 69 17.72 6.91 -2.86
CA ARG A 69 18.70 7.60 -3.73
C ARG A 69 18.87 6.96 -5.11
N ARG A 70 18.56 5.66 -5.22
CA ARG A 70 18.66 4.89 -6.47
C ARG A 70 17.33 4.75 -7.20
N ARG A 71 16.21 5.21 -6.61
CA ARG A 71 14.99 5.44 -7.37
C ARG A 71 15.31 6.51 -8.39
N THR A 72 15.46 6.12 -9.64
CA THR A 72 15.40 7.09 -10.73
C THR A 72 14.11 7.88 -10.54
N PRO A 73 14.14 9.22 -10.61
CA PRO A 73 12.91 9.99 -10.64
C PRO A 73 12.18 9.55 -11.90
N GLN A 74 11.20 8.66 -11.76
CA GLN A 74 10.23 8.41 -12.80
C GLN A 74 9.45 9.71 -12.91
N SER A 75 9.85 10.52 -13.89
CA SER A 75 9.32 11.80 -14.31
C SER A 75 8.00 12.17 -13.62
N THR A 76 8.08 12.93 -12.53
CA THR A 76 7.03 13.88 -12.17
C THR A 76 7.09 15.03 -13.17
N SER A 77 6.76 14.73 -14.43
CA SER A 77 6.49 15.70 -15.46
C SER A 77 5.02 15.58 -15.80
N LEU A 78 4.15 16.10 -14.92
CA LEU A 78 2.77 16.41 -15.24
C LEU A 78 2.36 17.64 -14.43
N THR A 79 2.20 18.72 -15.20
CA THR A 79 1.42 19.94 -14.95
C THR A 79 1.92 20.94 -13.90
N LYS A 80 2.90 21.76 -14.32
CA LYS A 80 2.71 23.20 -14.20
C LYS A 80 2.60 23.75 -15.62
N SER A 81 1.37 23.91 -16.10
CA SER A 81 1.13 24.74 -17.30
C SER A 81 1.53 26.17 -16.95
N PRO A 82 2.34 26.84 -17.79
CA PRO A 82 2.42 28.27 -17.79
C PRO A 82 1.26 28.78 -18.64
N ASP A 83 0.30 29.48 -18.04
CA ASP A 83 -0.54 30.38 -18.83
C ASP A 83 -1.07 31.53 -17.99
N ALA A 84 -1.03 32.72 -18.62
CA ALA A 84 -1.36 34.07 -18.20
C ALA A 84 -0.37 34.81 -17.28
#